data_AF-A0A519TIT4-F1
#
_entry.id   AF-A0A519TIT4-F1
#
_cell.length_a   1.000
_cell.length_b   1.000
_cell.length_c   1.000
_cell.angle_alpha   90.00
_cell.angle_beta   90.00
_cell.angle_gamma   90.00
#
_symmetry.space_group_name_H-M   'P 1'
#
loop_
_entity.id
_entity.type
_entity.pdbx_description
1 polymer ?
#
loop_
_entity_poly.entity_id
_entity_poly.type
_entity_poly.pdbx_seq_one_letter_code
_entity_poly.pdbx_strand_id
1 'polypeptide(L)'
;MYRKALLISIILFGFSFVAHAADITIKVNKRYLNLPISQKQDRKKMVFEVNGKQERSFVIRLANAEPEYWVFCDVTALKGKTIKISYEGDGAGLSKIYQADEISEQDMLYKEENRPQFHFTTKRGWINDPNGMIYFEGEYHLFY
;
A
#
# COMPACT_ATOMS: atom_id res chain seq x y z
N MET A 1 33.15 -0.61 -60.02
CA MET A 1 31.83 -0.16 -59.53
C MET A 1 31.66 -0.68 -58.10
N TYR A 2 32.23 -0.01 -57.10
CA TYR A 2 32.22 -0.46 -55.69
C TYR A 2 31.12 0.28 -54.92
N ARG A 3 30.10 -0.45 -54.48
CA ARG A 3 29.03 0.05 -53.60
C ARG A 3 29.54 0.06 -52.15
N LYS A 4 29.68 1.24 -51.55
CA LYS A 4 29.88 1.40 -50.10
C LYS A 4 28.52 1.18 -49.42
N ALA A 5 28.41 0.14 -48.58
CA ALA A 5 27.27 -0.06 -47.69
C ALA A 5 27.45 0.84 -46.45
N LEU A 6 26.47 1.70 -46.19
CA LEU A 6 26.43 2.58 -45.02
C LEU A 6 25.75 1.81 -43.87
N LEU A 7 26.51 1.42 -42.85
CA LEU A 7 25.97 0.85 -41.62
C LEU A 7 25.45 1.99 -40.73
N ILE A 8 24.13 2.05 -40.54
CA ILE A 8 23.48 2.94 -39.58
C ILE A 8 23.43 2.20 -38.24
N SER A 9 24.26 2.62 -37.28
CA SER A 9 24.15 2.16 -35.89
C SER A 9 22.98 2.87 -35.22
N ILE A 10 21.94 2.11 -34.85
CA ILE A 10 20.85 2.58 -34.01
C ILE A 10 21.36 2.59 -32.57
N ILE A 11 21.60 3.79 -32.02
CA ILE A 11 21.91 3.96 -30.60
C ILE A 11 20.59 3.83 -29.82
N LEU A 12 20.44 2.71 -29.13
CA LEU A 12 19.32 2.45 -28.23
C LEU A 12 19.52 3.31 -26.97
N PHE A 13 18.87 4.48 -26.90
CA PHE A 13 18.86 5.31 -25.69
C PHE A 13 17.99 4.61 -24.63
N GLY A 14 18.64 3.89 -23.71
CA GLY A 14 17.98 3.35 -22.52
C GLY A 14 17.57 4.49 -21.60
N PHE A 15 16.28 4.83 -21.57
CA PHE A 15 15.71 5.69 -20.53
C PHE A 15 15.70 4.90 -19.21
N SER A 16 16.76 5.06 -18.41
CA SER A 16 16.73 4.64 -17.02
C SER A 16 15.81 5.57 -16.24
N PHE A 17 14.56 5.13 -16.00
CA PHE A 17 13.69 5.79 -15.03
C PHE A 17 14.33 5.67 -13.65
N VAL A 18 14.86 6.79 -13.13
CA VAL A 18 15.31 6.88 -11.74
C VAL A 18 14.07 6.88 -10.86
N ALA A 19 13.82 5.78 -10.15
CA ALA A 19 12.83 5.73 -9.08
C ALA A 19 13.21 6.78 -8.03
N HIS A 20 12.40 7.83 -7.91
CA HIS A 20 12.57 8.82 -6.84
C HIS A 20 11.88 8.29 -5.60
N ALA A 21 12.65 7.89 -4.59
CA ALA A 21 12.10 7.69 -3.26
C ALA A 21 11.57 9.04 -2.76
N ALA A 22 10.31 9.06 -2.34
CA ALA A 22 9.65 10.23 -1.77
C ALA A 22 9.26 9.98 -0.31
N ASP A 23 9.37 11.03 0.50
CA ASP A 23 9.16 10.97 1.94
C ASP A 23 8.10 11.99 2.38
N ILE A 24 7.24 11.59 3.32
CA ILE A 24 6.38 12.50 4.09
C ILE A 24 6.51 12.23 5.58
N THR A 25 6.21 13.23 6.40
CA THR A 25 6.19 13.10 7.86
C THR A 25 4.80 13.43 8.39
N ILE A 26 4.26 12.57 9.25
CA ILE A 26 2.90 12.70 9.79
C ILE A 26 2.94 12.54 11.31
N LYS A 27 2.36 13.48 12.05
CA LYS A 27 2.06 13.28 13.47
C LYS A 27 0.76 12.50 13.60
N VAL A 28 0.83 11.29 14.18
CA VAL A 28 -0.34 10.41 14.29
C VAL A 28 -1.29 10.94 15.37
N ASN A 29 -2.52 11.26 14.98
CA ASN A 29 -3.55 11.74 15.90
C ASN A 29 -4.90 11.03 15.74
N LYS A 30 -5.08 10.27 14.65
CA LYS A 30 -6.25 9.41 14.42
C LYS A 30 -5.89 7.93 14.49
N ARG A 31 -6.92 7.09 14.46
CA ARG A 31 -6.79 5.63 14.50
C ARG A 31 -6.18 5.03 13.23
N TYR A 32 -6.58 5.50 12.06
CA TYR A 32 -6.23 4.90 10.78
C TYR A 32 -5.45 5.85 9.90
N LEU A 33 -4.53 5.29 9.12
CA LEU A 33 -4.11 5.85 7.83
C LEU A 33 -4.89 5.17 6.73
N ASN A 34 -5.58 5.94 5.89
CA ASN A 34 -6.22 5.45 4.67
C ASN A 34 -5.26 5.67 3.50
N LEU A 35 -4.93 4.58 2.80
CA LEU A 35 -3.97 4.56 1.70
C LEU A 35 -4.70 4.27 0.37
N PRO A 36 -4.55 5.15 -0.64
CA PRO A 36 -5.23 5.00 -1.92
C PRO A 36 -4.55 3.95 -2.80
N ILE A 37 -5.31 3.06 -3.42
CA ILE A 37 -4.78 1.98 -4.27
C ILE A 37 -5.29 2.10 -5.71
N SER A 38 -4.43 1.76 -6.66
CA SER A 38 -4.82 1.51 -8.05
C SER A 38 -4.01 0.35 -8.64
N GLN A 39 -4.69 -0.59 -9.30
CA GLN A 39 -4.05 -1.70 -10.02
C GLN A 39 -3.19 -1.24 -11.21
N LYS A 40 -3.35 0.01 -11.64
CA LYS A 40 -2.56 0.65 -12.70
C LYS A 40 -1.14 1.02 -12.25
N GLN A 41 -0.88 1.06 -10.94
CA GLN A 41 0.42 1.42 -10.37
C GLN A 41 1.25 0.17 -10.12
N ASP A 42 2.57 0.27 -10.27
CA ASP A 42 3.49 -0.81 -9.91
C ASP A 42 3.53 -1.05 -8.40
N ARG A 43 3.87 -2.29 -8.03
CA ARG A 43 4.17 -2.67 -6.65
C ARG A 43 5.51 -2.05 -6.24
N LYS A 44 5.49 -1.15 -5.27
CA LYS A 44 6.69 -0.49 -4.74
C LYS A 44 6.70 -0.56 -3.21
N LYS A 45 7.89 -0.57 -2.63
CA LYS A 45 8.05 -0.66 -1.18
C LYS A 45 7.67 0.66 -0.51
N MET A 46 6.94 0.55 0.59
CA MET A 46 6.64 1.62 1.52
C MET A 46 7.19 1.25 2.90
N VAL A 47 7.84 2.20 3.55
CA VAL A 47 8.48 2.01 4.86
C VAL A 47 7.98 3.07 5.82
N PHE A 48 7.58 2.65 7.02
CA PHE A 48 7.25 3.55 8.12
C PHE A 48 8.41 3.53 9.13
N GLU A 49 8.89 4.71 9.49
CA GLU A 49 9.92 4.89 10.52
C GLU A 49 9.40 5.74 11.67
N VAL A 50 9.81 5.38 12.88
CA VAL A 50 9.56 6.15 14.10
C VAL A 50 10.88 6.29 14.84
N ASN A 51 11.29 7.53 15.13
CA ASN A 51 12.56 7.83 15.78
C ASN A 51 13.78 7.19 15.07
N GLY A 52 13.78 7.18 13.74
CA GLY A 52 14.86 6.60 12.92
C GLY A 52 14.92 5.07 12.91
N LYS A 53 13.96 4.37 13.52
CA LYS A 53 13.84 2.91 13.44
C LYS A 53 12.66 2.53 12.57
N GLN A 54 12.85 1.55 11.69
CA GLN A 54 11.77 0.95 10.92
C GLN A 54 10.72 0.34 11.86
N GLU A 55 9.48 0.83 11.76
CA GLU A 55 8.30 0.24 12.41
C GLU A 55 7.72 -0.87 11.55
N ARG A 56 7.48 -0.60 10.26
CA ARG A 56 7.05 -1.61 9.27
C ARG A 56 7.54 -1.31 7.88
N SER A 57 7.46 -2.34 7.05
CA SER A 57 7.73 -2.29 5.62
C SER A 57 6.73 -3.18 4.90
N PHE A 58 6.14 -2.70 3.81
CA PHE A 58 5.23 -3.47 2.98
C PHE A 58 5.29 -2.98 1.53
N VAL A 59 4.75 -3.78 0.61
CA VAL A 59 4.69 -3.45 -0.82
C VAL A 59 3.27 -3.06 -1.18
N ILE A 60 3.11 -1.94 -1.88
CA ILE A 60 1.81 -1.32 -2.17
C ILE A 60 1.78 -0.78 -3.61
N ARG A 61 0.60 -0.72 -4.21
CA ARG A 61 0.32 -0.04 -5.49
C ARG A 61 -0.32 1.33 -5.23
N LEU A 62 0.42 2.25 -4.63
CA LEU A 62 -0.12 3.53 -4.15
C LEU A 62 -0.61 4.37 -5.33
N ALA A 63 -1.89 4.77 -5.33
CA ALA A 63 -2.44 5.58 -6.42
C ALA A 63 -1.89 7.01 -6.41
N ASN A 64 -1.36 7.46 -7.55
CA ASN A 64 -0.96 8.84 -7.78
C ASN A 64 -2.10 9.73 -8.33
N ALA A 65 -3.17 9.12 -8.82
CA ALA A 65 -4.37 9.77 -9.37
C ALA A 65 -5.62 9.33 -8.59
N GLU A 66 -6.79 9.28 -9.22
CA GLU A 66 -8.01 8.79 -8.57
C GLU A 66 -7.85 7.31 -8.16
N PRO A 67 -8.10 6.98 -6.87
CA PRO A 67 -7.99 5.61 -6.38
C PRO A 67 -9.12 4.74 -6.92
N GLU A 68 -8.82 3.46 -7.13
CA GLU A 68 -9.83 2.44 -7.43
C GLU A 68 -10.47 1.90 -6.15
N TYR A 69 -9.72 1.89 -5.04
CA TYR A 69 -10.19 1.55 -3.71
C TYR A 69 -9.18 2.03 -2.65
N TRP A 70 -9.54 1.85 -1.39
CA TRP A 70 -8.69 2.20 -0.25
C TRP A 70 -8.34 0.98 0.59
N VAL A 71 -7.11 0.98 1.12
CA VAL A 71 -6.71 0.11 2.23
C VAL A 71 -6.41 0.96 3.45
N PHE A 72 -6.35 0.34 4.62
CA PHE A 72 -6.12 1.05 5.87
C PHE A 72 -4.98 0.43 6.66
N CYS A 73 -4.32 1.25 7.47
CA CYS A 73 -3.38 0.83 8.48
C CYS A 73 -3.86 1.32 9.85
N ASP A 74 -4.12 0.41 10.79
CA ASP A 74 -4.36 0.78 12.19
C ASP A 74 -3.04 1.25 12.80
N VAL A 75 -2.99 2.53 13.18
CA VAL A 75 -1.84 3.21 13.76
C VAL A 75 -2.10 3.63 15.21
N THR A 76 -3.07 3.00 15.89
CA THR A 76 -3.42 3.31 17.28
C THR A 76 -2.20 3.27 18.20
N ALA A 77 -1.34 2.26 18.05
CA ALA A 77 -0.12 2.10 18.84
C ALA A 77 0.92 3.22 18.63
N LEU A 78 0.75 4.02 17.58
CA LEU A 78 1.62 5.14 17.21
C LEU A 78 1.02 6.51 17.54
N LYS A 79 -0.18 6.56 18.15
CA LYS A 79 -0.85 7.83 18.49
C LYS A 79 0.05 8.73 19.33
N GLY A 80 0.14 10.00 18.93
CA GLY A 80 1.03 11.01 19.53
C GLY A 80 2.46 11.01 18.99
N LYS A 81 2.90 9.94 18.31
CA LYS A 81 4.23 9.87 17.69
C LYS A 81 4.21 10.48 16.29
N THR A 82 5.39 10.86 15.83
CA THR A 82 5.62 11.28 14.45
C THR A 82 6.19 10.11 13.67
N ILE A 83 5.52 9.75 12.58
CA ILE A 83 5.97 8.72 11.63
C ILE A 83 6.56 9.41 10.39
N LYS A 84 7.67 8.87 9.88
CA LYS A 84 8.17 9.16 8.54
C LYS A 84 7.71 8.03 7.62
N ILE A 85 7.11 8.37 6.48
CA ILE A 85 6.66 7.41 5.47
C ILE A 85 7.50 7.63 4.22
N SER A 86 8.26 6.61 3.83
CA SER A 86 9.05 6.58 2.60
C SER A 86 8.41 5.65 1.58
N TYR A 87 8.37 6.05 0.31
CA TYR A 87 7.83 5.25 -0.79
C TYR A 87 8.74 5.29 -2.01
N GLU A 88 9.07 4.12 -2.56
CA GLU A 88 9.98 3.97 -3.71
C GLU A 88 9.31 4.24 -5.07
N GLY A 89 7.99 4.40 -5.10
CA GLY A 89 7.23 4.68 -6.32
C GLY A 89 7.02 6.18 -6.57
N ASP A 90 5.98 6.51 -7.33
CA ASP A 90 5.60 7.92 -7.56
C ASP A 90 5.14 8.59 -6.24
N GLY A 91 5.90 9.59 -5.80
CA GLY A 91 5.65 10.35 -4.59
C GLY A 91 4.33 11.14 -4.58
N ALA A 92 3.71 11.40 -5.74
CA ALA A 92 2.44 12.12 -5.80
C ALA A 92 1.33 11.42 -4.99
N GLY A 93 1.35 10.08 -4.92
CA GLY A 93 0.39 9.31 -4.13
C GLY A 93 0.51 9.49 -2.62
N LEU A 94 1.68 9.91 -2.10
CA LEU A 94 1.87 10.15 -0.66
C LEU A 94 0.98 11.29 -0.15
N SER A 95 0.75 12.32 -0.98
CA SER A 95 -0.09 13.47 -0.64
C SER A 95 -1.57 13.11 -0.45
N LYS A 96 -1.99 11.94 -0.97
CA LYS A 96 -3.36 11.44 -0.88
C LYS A 96 -3.59 10.53 0.34
N ILE A 97 -2.54 10.20 1.09
CA ILE A 97 -2.68 9.46 2.36
C ILE A 97 -3.26 10.42 3.40
N TYR A 98 -4.32 9.98 4.09
CA TYR A 98 -4.96 10.78 5.13
C TYR A 98 -5.25 9.97 6.38
N GLN A 99 -5.36 10.66 7.52
CA GLN A 99 -5.73 10.02 8.78
C GLN A 99 -7.23 10.17 9.06
N ALA A 100 -7.85 9.13 9.62
CA ALA A 100 -9.25 9.18 10.07
C ALA A 100 -9.48 8.23 11.24
N ASP A 101 -10.58 8.43 11.98
CA ASP A 101 -11.02 7.49 13.02
C ASP A 101 -11.83 6.31 12.42
N GLU A 102 -12.16 6.41 11.13
CA GLU A 102 -12.91 5.43 10.35
C GLU A 102 -12.11 4.97 9.12
N ILE A 103 -12.47 3.80 8.61
CA ILE A 103 -11.90 3.25 7.38
C ILE A 103 -12.58 3.94 6.19
N SER A 104 -11.82 4.30 5.15
CA SER A 104 -12.39 4.83 3.91
C SER A 104 -13.40 3.85 3.33
N GLU A 105 -14.59 4.35 2.95
CA GLU A 105 -15.70 3.56 2.40
C GLU A 105 -16.22 2.48 3.37
N GLN A 106 -16.18 2.75 4.68
CA GLN A 106 -16.63 1.78 5.70
C GLN A 106 -18.05 1.25 5.48
N ASP A 107 -18.98 2.07 5.00
CA ASP A 107 -20.38 1.68 4.75
C ASP A 107 -20.54 0.63 3.64
N MET A 108 -19.54 0.50 2.76
CA MET A 108 -19.49 -0.46 1.67
C MET A 108 -18.73 -1.75 2.05
N LEU A 109 -18.06 -1.79 3.21
CA LEU A 109 -17.40 -2.99 3.67
C LEU A 109 -18.40 -4.14 3.81
N TYR A 110 -18.02 -5.29 3.28
CA TYR A 110 -18.83 -6.51 3.22
C TYR A 110 -20.05 -6.46 2.29
N LYS A 111 -20.24 -5.37 1.55
CA LYS A 111 -21.30 -5.23 0.52
C LYS A 111 -20.76 -5.30 -0.91
N GLU A 112 -19.48 -5.65 -1.09
CA GLU A 112 -18.90 -5.79 -2.42
C GLU A 112 -19.55 -6.96 -3.18
N GLU A 113 -19.83 -6.75 -4.47
CA GLU A 113 -20.59 -7.68 -5.34
C GLU A 113 -20.10 -9.14 -5.26
N ASN A 114 -18.78 -9.33 -5.23
CA ASN A 114 -18.14 -10.64 -5.25
C ASN A 114 -17.71 -11.13 -3.85
N ARG A 115 -18.08 -10.45 -2.76
CA ARG A 115 -17.65 -10.85 -1.41
C ARG A 115 -18.57 -11.91 -0.81
N PRO A 116 -18.04 -13.07 -0.37
CA PRO A 116 -18.82 -14.07 0.36
C PRO A 116 -19.46 -13.49 1.62
N GLN A 117 -20.74 -13.74 1.82
CA GLN A 117 -21.51 -13.20 2.96
C GLN A 117 -21.50 -14.10 4.20
N PHE A 118 -21.21 -15.39 4.03
CA PHE A 118 -21.22 -16.39 5.11
C PHE A 118 -19.85 -16.98 5.43
N HIS A 119 -18.83 -16.69 4.62
CA HIS A 119 -17.47 -17.14 4.87
C HIS A 119 -16.65 -16.02 5.48
N PHE A 120 -15.70 -16.37 6.34
CA PHE A 120 -14.76 -15.40 6.88
C PHE A 120 -13.97 -14.71 5.76
N THR A 121 -13.91 -13.38 5.80
CA THR A 121 -13.00 -12.58 4.97
C THR A 121 -12.45 -11.41 5.77
N THR A 122 -11.20 -11.02 5.50
CA THR A 122 -10.61 -9.82 6.09
C THR A 122 -11.37 -8.58 5.62
N LYS A 123 -11.31 -7.47 6.36
CA LYS A 123 -11.99 -6.23 5.98
C LYS A 123 -11.54 -5.73 4.60
N ARG A 124 -10.23 -5.73 4.33
CA ARG A 124 -9.61 -5.40 3.03
C ARG A 124 -8.30 -6.18 2.88
N GLY A 125 -7.87 -6.39 1.65
CA GLY A 125 -6.56 -6.95 1.32
C GLY A 125 -6.57 -8.46 1.07
N TRP A 126 -5.38 -9.03 0.98
CA TRP A 126 -5.16 -10.45 0.75
C TRP A 126 -5.14 -11.21 2.07
N ILE A 127 -5.66 -12.44 2.04
CA ILE A 127 -5.62 -13.43 3.12
C ILE A 127 -5.31 -14.79 2.50
N ASN A 128 -4.61 -15.64 3.24
CA ASN A 128 -4.30 -17.00 2.84
C ASN A 128 -4.70 -18.00 3.95
N ASP A 129 -3.72 -18.62 4.57
CA ASP A 129 -3.89 -19.80 5.41
C ASP A 129 -4.61 -19.43 6.72
N PRO A 130 -5.66 -20.17 7.12
CA PRO A 130 -6.15 -20.06 8.48
C PRO A 130 -5.06 -20.53 9.45
N ASN A 131 -4.85 -19.78 10.53
CA ASN A 131 -3.85 -20.06 11.54
C ASN A 131 -4.50 -20.13 12.93
N GLY A 132 -3.90 -20.92 13.82
CA GLY A 132 -4.26 -20.93 15.25
C GLY A 132 -5.73 -21.21 15.54
N MET A 133 -6.39 -22.07 14.76
CA MET A 133 -7.78 -22.45 15.01
C MET A 133 -7.89 -23.22 16.32
N ILE A 134 -8.35 -22.55 17.37
CA ILE A 134 -8.48 -23.12 18.72
C ILE A 134 -9.81 -22.70 19.36
N TYR A 135 -10.30 -23.52 20.27
CA TYR A 135 -11.36 -23.14 21.19
C TYR A 135 -10.73 -22.86 22.56
N PHE A 136 -10.89 -21.64 23.08
CA PHE A 136 -10.28 -21.20 24.33
C PHE A 136 -11.17 -20.19 25.04
N GLU A 137 -11.34 -20.37 26.36
CA GLU A 137 -12.16 -19.50 27.23
C GLU A 137 -13.58 -19.22 26.72
N GLY A 138 -14.23 -20.21 26.11
CA GLY A 138 -15.61 -20.06 25.63
C GLY A 138 -15.73 -19.58 24.18
N GLU A 139 -14.62 -19.27 23.51
CA GLU A 139 -14.61 -18.65 22.17
C GLU A 139 -13.84 -19.49 21.14
N TYR A 140 -14.30 -19.44 19.88
CA TYR A 140 -13.55 -19.95 18.74
C TYR A 140 -12.63 -18.84 18.20
N HIS A 141 -11.33 -19.11 18.16
CA HIS A 141 -10.32 -18.19 17.66
C HIS A 141 -9.88 -18.59 16.26
N LEU A 142 -9.85 -17.63 15.33
CA LEU A 142 -9.33 -17.78 13.97
C LEU A 142 -8.32 -16.67 13.72
N PHE A 143 -7.07 -17.05 13.45
CA PHE A 143 -6.00 -16.15 12.99
C PHE A 143 -5.77 -16.36 11.49
N TYR A 144 -5.14 -15.38 10.85
CA TYR A 144 -4.88 -15.36 9.42
C TYR A 144 -3.86 -14.26 9.06
#